data_AF-A0A183NJI3-F1
#
_entry.id   AF-A0A183NJI3-F1
#
_cell.length_a   1.000
_cell.length_b   1.000
_cell.length_c   1.000
_cell.angle_alpha   90.00
_cell.angle_beta   90.00
_cell.angle_gamma   90.00
#
_symmetry.space_group_name_H-M   'P 1'
#
loop_
_entity.id
_entity.type
_entity.pdbx_description
1 polymer ?
#
loop_
_entity_poly.entity_id
_entity_poly.type
_entity_poly.pdbx_seq_one_letter_code
_entity_poly.pdbx_strand_id
1 'polypeptide(L)'
;MSYGPTSASCGVDVPPGKDWIAMISKALELRKREIIRFDGNLINYCSFIRNFEKRFDESVGSRSRLNHLIQYCDGGAKAAIHLVLL
;
A
#
# COMPACT_ATOMS: atom_id res chain seq x y z
N MET A 1 41.03 31.08 3.47
CA MET A 1 39.84 30.29 3.10
C MET A 1 39.73 29.11 4.05
N SER A 2 38.64 28.98 4.79
CA SER A 2 37.82 27.75 4.81
C SER A 2 36.65 27.96 5.77
N TYR A 3 35.49 28.29 5.21
CA TYR A 3 34.19 28.33 5.88
C TYR A 3 33.61 26.93 5.79
N GLY A 4 33.53 26.21 6.90
CA GLY A 4 32.81 24.94 6.97
C GLY A 4 31.31 25.22 7.08
N PRO A 5 30.45 24.68 6.20
CA PRO A 5 29.02 24.87 6.36
C PRO A 5 28.55 23.94 7.48
N THR A 6 28.04 24.52 8.57
CA THR A 6 27.21 23.79 9.54
C THR A 6 25.99 23.27 8.78
N SER A 7 25.98 21.97 8.51
CA SER A 7 24.89 21.28 7.85
C SER A 7 23.68 21.31 8.76
N ALA A 8 22.78 22.26 8.52
CA ALA A 8 21.46 22.28 9.12
C ALA A 8 20.70 21.05 8.62
N SER A 9 20.59 20.05 9.49
CA SER A 9 19.63 18.96 9.31
C SER A 9 18.25 19.59 9.37
N CYS A 10 17.55 19.65 8.22
CA CYS A 10 16.14 19.97 8.19
C CYS A 10 15.38 18.83 8.88
N GLY A 11 15.31 18.88 10.20
CA GLY A 11 14.32 18.16 10.98
C GLY A 11 12.96 18.66 10.52
N VAL A 12 12.26 17.86 9.72
CA VAL A 12 10.85 18.06 9.48
C VAL A 12 10.16 17.73 10.80
N ASP A 13 9.98 18.74 11.65
CA ASP A 13 9.22 18.66 12.89
C ASP A 13 7.74 18.40 12.54
N VAL A 14 7.40 17.12 12.33
CA VAL A 14 6.01 16.66 12.29
C VAL A 14 5.52 16.54 13.74
N PRO A 15 4.51 17.31 14.18
CA PRO A 15 4.05 17.28 15.57
C PRO A 15 3.43 15.91 15.90
N PRO A 16 3.93 15.16 16.90
CA PRO A 16 3.38 13.87 17.25
C PRO A 16 2.24 14.07 18.25
N GLY A 17 1.00 13.80 17.85
CA GLY A 17 -0.06 13.71 18.85
C GLY A 17 -1.43 13.34 18.30
N LYS A 18 -1.83 13.94 17.18
CA LYS A 18 -3.19 13.74 16.61
C LYS A 18 -3.17 13.01 15.26
N ASP A 19 -2.19 13.30 14.41
CA ASP A 19 -2.15 12.70 13.07
C ASP A 19 -1.77 11.22 13.08
N TRP A 20 -0.86 10.79 13.98
CA TRP A 20 -0.47 9.37 14.02
C TRP A 20 -1.63 8.44 14.38
N ILE A 21 -2.57 8.86 15.24
CA ILE A 21 -3.77 8.09 15.57
C ILE A 21 -4.70 8.02 14.36
N ALA A 22 -4.89 9.12 13.64
CA ALA A 22 -5.69 9.15 12.42
C ALA A 22 -5.07 8.30 11.30
N MET A 23 -3.74 8.33 11.16
CA MET A 23 -2.99 7.52 10.21
C MET A 23 -3.07 6.02 10.55
N ILE A 24 -2.88 5.66 11.82
CA ILE A 24 -3.02 4.27 12.28
C ILE A 24 -4.47 3.81 12.10
N SER A 25 -5.46 4.65 12.43
CA SER A 25 -6.87 4.31 12.27
C SER A 25 -7.24 4.12 10.81
N LYS A 26 -6.78 4.99 9.89
CA LYS A 26 -6.93 4.77 8.43
C LYS A 26 -6.27 3.47 7.98
N ALA A 27 -5.05 3.19 8.45
CA ALA A 27 -4.36 1.94 8.13
C ALA A 27 -5.09 0.71 8.69
N LEU A 28 -5.70 0.83 9.87
CA LEU A 28 -6.50 -0.21 10.51
C LEU A 28 -7.86 -0.41 9.83
N GLU A 29 -8.52 0.66 9.37
CA GLU A 29 -9.75 0.59 8.57
C GLU A 29 -9.48 -0.07 7.21
N LEU A 30 -8.35 0.25 6.59
CA LEU A 30 -7.88 -0.44 5.39
C LEU A 30 -7.58 -1.93 5.66
N ARG A 31 -7.09 -2.27 6.85
CA ARG A 31 -6.84 -3.65 7.29
C ARG A 31 -8.13 -4.39 7.69
N LYS A 32 -9.12 -3.69 8.24
CA LYS A 32 -10.41 -4.22 8.72
C LYS A 32 -11.38 -4.50 7.59
N ARG A 33 -11.33 -3.75 6.47
CA ARG A 33 -12.04 -4.17 5.26
C ARG A 33 -11.50 -5.54 4.88
N GLU A 34 -12.32 -6.56 5.07
CA GLU A 34 -12.06 -7.98 4.78
C GLU A 34 -11.13 -8.10 3.58
N ILE A 35 -9.87 -8.50 3.77
CA ILE A 35 -8.91 -8.58 2.67
C ILE A 35 -9.37 -9.73 1.79
N ILE A 36 -10.14 -9.41 0.74
CA ILE A 36 -10.59 -10.40 -0.25
C ILE A 36 -9.32 -10.92 -0.92
N ARG A 37 -8.96 -12.16 -0.64
CA ARG A 37 -7.79 -12.80 -1.24
C ARG A 37 -8.12 -13.32 -2.63
N PHE A 38 -7.14 -13.27 -3.53
CA PHE A 38 -7.25 -13.87 -4.85
C PHE A 38 -6.28 -15.04 -4.97
N ASP A 39 -6.83 -16.24 -5.17
CA ASP A 39 -6.09 -17.50 -5.27
C ASP A 39 -5.70 -17.87 -6.71
N GLY A 40 -6.25 -17.15 -7.70
CA GLY A 40 -6.07 -17.43 -9.12
C GLY A 40 -7.32 -17.99 -9.80
N ASN A 41 -8.42 -18.18 -9.08
CA ASN A 41 -9.66 -18.69 -9.67
C ASN A 41 -10.31 -17.64 -10.59
N LEU A 42 -10.37 -17.96 -11.88
CA LEU A 42 -10.94 -17.08 -12.91
C LEU A 42 -12.41 -16.72 -12.67
N ILE A 43 -13.19 -17.60 -12.04
CA ILE A 43 -14.60 -17.33 -11.69
C ILE A 43 -14.70 -16.15 -10.71
N ASN A 44 -13.72 -16.02 -9.81
CA ASN A 44 -13.69 -14.97 -8.80
C ASN A 44 -12.99 -13.70 -9.29
N TYR A 45 -12.31 -13.73 -10.43
CA TYR A 45 -11.46 -12.63 -10.92
C TYR A 45 -12.23 -11.31 -11.10
N CYS A 46 -13.36 -11.34 -11.81
CA CYS A 46 -14.15 -10.12 -12.06
C CYS A 46 -14.68 -9.48 -10.78
N SER A 47 -15.09 -10.32 -9.80
CA SER A 47 -15.54 -9.84 -8.49
C SER A 47 -14.37 -9.25 -7.69
N PHE A 48 -13.21 -9.91 -7.72
CA PHE A 48 -12.00 -9.46 -7.06
C PHE A 48 -11.54 -8.09 -7.58
N ILE A 49 -11.39 -7.92 -8.90
CA ILE A 49 -10.94 -6.66 -9.50
C ILE A 49 -11.89 -5.50 -9.17
N ARG A 50 -13.21 -5.70 -9.31
CA ARG A 50 -14.20 -4.66 -8.96
C ARG A 50 -14.14 -4.26 -7.48
N ASN A 51 -13.86 -5.20 -6.58
CA ASN A 51 -13.70 -4.90 -5.17
C ASN A 51 -12.35 -4.23 -4.87
N PHE A 52 -11.29 -4.64 -5.57
CA PHE A 52 -9.95 -4.09 -5.44
C PHE A 52 -9.88 -2.62 -5.88
N GLU A 53 -10.44 -2.29 -7.05
CA GLU A 53 -10.45 -0.92 -7.57
C GLU A 53 -11.19 0.06 -6.65
N LYS A 54 -12.31 -0.37 -6.07
CA LYS A 54 -13.09 0.42 -5.10
C LYS A 54 -12.35 0.74 -3.80
N ARG A 55 -11.19 0.11 -3.55
CA ARG A 55 -10.40 0.38 -2.33
C ARG A 55 -9.47 1.56 -2.47
N PHE A 56 -9.15 1.98 -3.68
CA PHE A 56 -8.17 3.03 -3.92
C PHE A 56 -8.85 4.31 -4.38
N ASP A 57 -8.43 5.41 -3.77
CA ASP A 57 -8.69 6.73 -4.30
C ASP A 57 -7.80 6.98 -5.55
N GLU A 58 -8.24 7.87 -6.44
CA GLU A 58 -7.51 8.26 -7.66
C GLU A 58 -6.12 8.81 -7.34
N SER A 59 -5.96 9.42 -6.16
CA SER A 59 -4.70 9.94 -5.62
C SER A 59 -3.63 8.88 -5.31
N VAL A 60 -4.00 7.60 -5.17
CA VAL A 60 -3.06 6.53 -4.82
C VAL A 60 -2.21 6.15 -6.03
N GLY A 61 -0.89 6.36 -5.93
CA GLY A 61 0.06 6.03 -7.00
C GLY A 61 0.08 4.55 -7.39
N SER A 62 0.38 4.29 -8.67
CA SER A 62 0.39 2.96 -9.29
C SER A 62 1.26 1.94 -8.56
N ARG A 63 2.43 2.36 -8.04
CA ARG A 63 3.34 1.48 -7.30
C ARG A 63 2.76 0.99 -5.97
N SER A 64 2.03 1.85 -5.26
CA SER A 64 1.34 1.47 -4.02
C SER A 64 0.17 0.53 -4.30
N ARG A 65 -0.57 0.76 -5.40
CA ARG A 65 -1.64 -0.15 -5.85
C ARG A 65 -1.07 -1.53 -6.20
N LEU A 66 0.03 -1.60 -6.93
CA LEU A 66 0.70 -2.87 -7.26
C LEU A 66 1.13 -3.64 -6.00
N ASN A 67 1.74 -2.95 -5.03
CA ASN A 67 2.14 -3.59 -3.76
C ASN A 67 0.94 -4.16 -3.00
N HIS A 68 -0.21 -3.47 -3.02
CA HIS A 68 -1.43 -4.01 -2.44
C HIS A 68 -1.97 -5.20 -3.23
N LEU A 69 -1.95 -5.16 -4.56
CA LEU A 69 -2.38 -6.29 -5.39
C LEU A 69 -1.60 -7.57 -5.02
N ILE A 70 -0.27 -7.46 -4.90
CA ILE A 70 0.61 -8.56 -4.50
C ILE A 70 0.25 -9.10 -3.10
N GLN A 71 -0.10 -8.23 -2.16
CA GLN A 71 -0.52 -8.65 -0.81
C GLN A 71 -1.87 -9.36 -0.78
N TYR A 72 -2.76 -9.03 -1.72
CA TYR A 72 -4.10 -9.63 -1.81
C TYR A 72 -4.07 -10.97 -2.57
N CYS A 73 -3.06 -11.20 -3.42
CA CYS A 73 -2.86 -12.49 -4.04
C CYS A 73 -2.32 -13.52 -3.04
N ASP A 74 -2.83 -14.74 -3.12
CA ASP A 74 -2.43 -15.87 -2.30
C ASP A 74 -2.20 -17.11 -3.18
N GLY A 75 -1.56 -18.14 -2.62
CA GLY A 75 -1.32 -19.42 -3.29
C GLY A 75 -0.72 -19.28 -4.69
N GLY A 76 -1.36 -19.94 -5.68
CA GLY A 76 -0.89 -19.98 -7.07
C GLY A 76 -0.84 -18.61 -7.75
N ALA A 77 -1.78 -17.72 -7.46
CA ALA A 77 -1.76 -16.36 -7.99
C ALA A 77 -0.55 -15.56 -7.49
N LYS A 78 -0.21 -15.68 -6.20
CA LYS A 78 0.96 -15.01 -5.64
C LYS A 78 2.26 -15.54 -6.24
N ALA A 79 2.37 -16.86 -6.42
CA ALA A 79 3.52 -17.49 -7.05
C ALA A 79 3.70 -17.04 -8.52
N ALA A 80 2.62 -16.97 -9.29
CA ALA A 80 2.64 -16.49 -10.67
C ALA A 80 3.08 -15.02 -10.77
N ILE A 81 2.59 -14.17 -9.88
CA ILE A 81 2.99 -12.75 -9.82
C ILE A 81 4.46 -12.61 -9.44
N HIS A 82 4.94 -13.37 -8.46
CA HIS A 82 6.36 -13.38 -8.09
C HIS A 82 7.27 -13.81 -9.24
N LEU A 83 6.83 -14.74 -10.09
CA LEU A 83 7.62 -15.18 -11.25
C LEU A 83 7.69 -14.14 -12.37
N VAL A 84 6.64 -13.32 -12.52
CA VAL A 84 6.48 -12.39 -13.64
C VAL A 84 7.02 -10.99 -13.34
N LEU A 85 6.94 -10.55 -12.08
CA LEU A 85 7.26 -9.18 -11.66
C LEU A 85 8.61 -9.03 -10.93
N LEU A 86 9.35 -10.12 -10.72
CA LEU A 86 10.62 -10.17 -9.99
C LEU A 86 11.67 -10.93 -10.83
#